data_AF-A0AA96YZW5-F1
#
_entry.id   AF-A0AA96YZW5-F1
#
_cell.length_a   1.000
_cell.length_b   1.000
_cell.length_c   1.000
_cell.angle_alpha   90.00
_cell.angle_beta   90.00
_cell.angle_gamma   90.00
#
_symmetry.space_group_name_H-M   'P 1'
#
loop_
_entity.id
_entity.type
_entity.pdbx_description
1 polymer ?
#
loop_
_entity_poly.entity_id
_entity_poly.type
_entity_poly.pdbx_seq_one_letter_code
_entity_poly.pdbx_strand_id
1 'polypeptide(L)'
;MEKSISNKIKAFILSAIYIVIGMCFFIGRVSALDIEVIGNVSKGTCEVSYESMTVKFDKPLLTPQIKPNVDDETYVKPFSLKYSCTDFNLSDGPAPFKMKITPGIGTLVDNSNKIYPTNNITGAAFVLKNCDENKLNCKVVNLNAGGEISFDVTANSQLENHFEVNVVQLGTTQPIPGELVASVDIVLLQP
;
A
#
# COMPACT_ATOMS: atom_id res chain seq x y z
N MET A 1 42.22 -55.17 -42.10
CA MET A 1 41.16 -54.16 -41.84
C MET A 1 41.02 -53.77 -40.36
N GLU A 2 41.57 -54.51 -39.38
CA GLU A 2 41.36 -54.21 -37.94
C GLU A 2 42.13 -52.99 -37.40
N LYS A 3 43.37 -52.72 -37.85
CA LYS A 3 44.18 -51.61 -37.31
C LYS A 3 43.63 -50.22 -37.61
N SER A 4 42.93 -50.04 -38.73
CA SER A 4 42.38 -48.72 -39.10
C SER A 4 41.12 -48.35 -38.32
N ILE A 5 40.40 -49.34 -37.77
CA ILE A 5 39.17 -49.11 -37.01
C ILE A 5 39.52 -48.64 -35.58
N SER A 6 40.60 -49.17 -34.99
CA SER A 6 41.06 -48.81 -33.63
C SER A 6 41.43 -47.33 -33.48
N ASN A 7 42.10 -46.73 -34.47
CA ASN A 7 42.51 -45.32 -34.40
C ASN A 7 41.33 -44.35 -34.59
N LYS A 8 40.30 -44.73 -35.36
CA LYS A 8 39.09 -43.91 -35.52
C LYS A 8 38.26 -43.87 -34.23
N ILE A 9 38.21 -44.97 -33.49
CA ILE A 9 37.50 -45.05 -32.20
C ILE A 9 38.17 -44.16 -31.15
N LYS A 10 39.51 -44.15 -31.08
CA LYS A 10 40.25 -43.31 -30.13
C LYS A 10 40.09 -41.81 -30.41
N ALA A 11 40.07 -41.41 -31.68
CA ALA A 11 39.83 -40.02 -32.08
C ALA A 11 38.40 -39.57 -31.77
N PHE A 12 37.41 -40.47 -31.93
CA PHE A 12 36.02 -40.18 -31.60
C PHE A 12 35.81 -39.92 -30.10
N ILE A 13 36.42 -40.76 -29.24
CA ILE A 13 36.32 -40.62 -27.77
C ILE A 13 36.97 -39.32 -27.28
N LEU A 14 38.10 -38.90 -27.87
CA LEU A 14 38.77 -37.66 -27.48
C LEU A 14 37.98 -36.40 -27.88
N SER A 15 37.28 -36.45 -29.03
CA SER A 15 36.39 -35.34 -29.45
C SER A 15 35.12 -35.24 -28.60
N ALA A 16 34.59 -36.39 -28.14
CA ALA A 16 33.40 -36.43 -27.29
C ALA A 16 33.65 -35.78 -25.92
N ILE A 17 34.85 -35.93 -25.35
CA ILE A 17 35.21 -35.33 -24.06
C ILE A 17 35.31 -33.80 -24.14
N TYR A 18 35.82 -33.25 -25.27
CA TYR A 18 35.89 -31.80 -25.47
C TYR A 18 34.50 -31.15 -25.62
N ILE A 19 33.53 -31.86 -26.22
CA ILE A 19 32.15 -31.37 -26.35
C ILE A 19 31.46 -31.35 -24.96
N VAL A 20 31.73 -32.32 -24.10
CA VAL A 20 31.13 -32.38 -22.75
C VAL A 20 31.68 -31.29 -21.82
N ILE A 21 32.96 -30.93 -21.92
CA ILE A 21 33.56 -29.87 -21.08
C ILE A 21 33.14 -28.46 -21.55
N GLY A 22 32.90 -28.27 -22.85
CA GLY A 22 32.36 -27.02 -23.41
C GLY A 22 30.92 -26.71 -22.99
N MET A 23 30.13 -27.71 -22.60
CA MET A 23 28.73 -27.52 -22.15
C MET A 23 28.60 -27.07 -20.69
N CYS A 24 29.67 -27.13 -19.88
CA CYS A 24 29.60 -26.79 -18.45
C CYS A 24 29.66 -25.28 -18.13
N PHE A 25 29.85 -24.39 -19.12
CA PHE A 25 30.06 -22.95 -18.87
C PHE A 25 28.92 -22.01 -19.31
N PHE A 26 27.79 -22.53 -19.75
CA PHE A 26 26.57 -21.73 -19.93
C PHE A 26 25.58 -21.98 -18.79
N ILE A 27 25.93 -21.57 -17.57
CA ILE A 27 24.91 -21.31 -16.55
C ILE A 27 24.28 -19.98 -16.93
N GLY A 28 23.31 -20.03 -17.84
CA GLY A 28 22.47 -18.89 -18.16
C GLY A 28 21.80 -18.39 -16.88
N ARG A 29 21.94 -17.11 -16.57
CA ARG A 29 21.12 -16.48 -15.54
C ARG A 29 19.69 -16.44 -16.06
N VAL A 30 18.88 -17.40 -15.64
CA VAL A 30 17.43 -17.27 -15.75
C VAL A 30 17.00 -16.37 -14.60
N SER A 31 16.94 -15.06 -14.87
CA SER A 31 16.15 -14.18 -14.02
C SER A 31 14.71 -14.53 -14.34
N ALA A 32 14.01 -15.20 -13.43
CA ALA A 32 12.56 -15.32 -13.53
C ALA A 32 12.02 -13.88 -13.59
N LEU A 33 11.42 -13.52 -14.72
CA LEU A 33 10.59 -12.34 -14.79
C LEU A 33 9.31 -12.72 -14.06
N ASP A 34 9.06 -12.12 -12.91
CA ASP A 34 7.74 -12.22 -12.29
C ASP A 34 6.77 -11.48 -13.22
N ILE A 35 6.05 -12.26 -14.04
CA ILE A 35 4.92 -11.76 -14.82
C ILE A 35 3.69 -12.08 -13.99
N GLU A 36 3.16 -11.07 -13.32
CA GLU A 36 1.83 -11.12 -12.71
C GLU A 36 0.79 -10.84 -13.80
N VAL A 37 0.02 -11.87 -14.16
CA VAL A 37 -1.12 -11.74 -15.07
C VAL A 37 -2.34 -11.43 -14.23
N ILE A 38 -2.71 -10.16 -14.11
CA ILE A 38 -3.93 -9.72 -13.44
C ILE A 38 -5.03 -9.56 -14.50
N GLY A 39 -6.06 -10.40 -14.39
CA GLY A 39 -7.28 -10.30 -15.19
C GLY A 39 -8.50 -10.41 -14.27
N ASN A 40 -9.52 -9.57 -14.50
CA ASN A 40 -10.68 -9.47 -13.63
C ASN A 40 -11.89 -10.21 -14.25
N VAL A 41 -12.53 -11.09 -13.48
CA VAL A 41 -13.90 -11.56 -13.72
C VAL A 41 -14.78 -10.87 -12.67
N SER A 42 -15.30 -9.69 -13.03
CA SER A 42 -15.94 -8.77 -12.10
C SER A 42 -17.13 -9.42 -11.36
N LYS A 43 -17.05 -9.43 -10.03
CA LYS A 43 -18.16 -9.66 -9.12
C LYS A 43 -18.91 -8.36 -8.76
N GLY A 44 -18.54 -7.21 -9.31
CA GLY A 44 -19.05 -5.88 -8.95
C GLY A 44 -17.93 -4.83 -8.96
N THR A 45 -18.28 -3.55 -9.04
CA THR A 45 -17.32 -2.42 -9.04
C THR A 45 -17.69 -1.38 -8.00
N CYS A 46 -16.68 -0.71 -7.43
CA CYS A 46 -16.88 0.45 -6.57
C CYS A 46 -16.03 1.62 -7.06
N GLU A 47 -16.57 2.84 -6.97
CA GLU A 47 -15.91 4.08 -7.37
C GLU A 47 -16.02 5.13 -6.25
N VAL A 48 -14.94 5.87 -5.99
CA VAL A 48 -14.94 6.94 -4.99
C VAL A 48 -15.80 8.10 -5.49
N SER A 49 -16.65 8.66 -4.64
CA SER A 49 -17.60 9.72 -5.05
C SER A 49 -16.97 11.11 -5.27
N TYR A 50 -15.67 11.27 -5.02
CA TYR A 50 -14.96 12.55 -5.10
C TYR A 50 -13.61 12.39 -5.80
N GLU A 51 -13.24 13.34 -6.64
CA GLU A 51 -11.89 13.43 -7.23
C GLU A 51 -10.83 13.85 -6.19
N SER A 52 -11.24 14.68 -5.21
CA SER A 52 -10.38 15.10 -4.10
C SER A 52 -11.21 15.49 -2.88
N MET A 53 -10.59 15.41 -1.70
CA MET A 53 -11.19 15.81 -0.42
C MET A 53 -10.15 16.56 0.41
N THR A 54 -10.57 17.62 1.11
CA THR A 54 -9.70 18.34 2.06
C THR A 54 -10.28 18.24 3.47
N VAL A 55 -9.48 17.71 4.39
CA VAL A 55 -9.82 17.65 5.82
C VAL A 55 -9.13 18.82 6.52
N LYS A 56 -9.92 19.74 7.10
CA LYS A 56 -9.41 20.92 7.83
C LYS A 56 -9.82 20.86 9.28
N PHE A 57 -8.90 21.23 10.17
CA PHE A 57 -9.19 21.43 11.59
C PHE A 57 -9.82 22.82 11.76
N ASP A 58 -11.01 22.87 12.37
CA ASP A 58 -11.77 24.13 12.50
C ASP A 58 -11.23 25.03 13.61
N LYS A 59 -10.46 24.45 14.54
CA LYS A 59 -9.83 25.15 15.66
C LYS A 59 -8.31 25.21 15.46
N PRO A 60 -7.65 26.31 15.89
CA PRO A 60 -6.21 26.38 15.90
C PRO A 60 -5.59 25.24 16.73
N LEU A 61 -4.51 24.66 16.20
CA LEU A 61 -3.71 23.65 16.85
C LEU A 61 -2.66 24.35 17.73
N LEU A 62 -2.77 24.24 19.04
CA LEU A 62 -1.80 24.83 19.98
C LEU A 62 -0.62 23.89 20.14
N THR A 63 0.55 24.31 19.68
CA THR A 63 1.75 23.46 19.67
C THR A 63 2.15 22.88 21.03
N PRO A 64 1.94 23.52 22.20
CA PRO A 64 2.26 22.92 23.50
C PRO A 64 1.36 21.73 23.87
N GLN A 65 0.22 21.57 23.20
CA GLN A 65 -0.76 20.50 23.48
C GLN A 65 -0.59 19.30 22.54
N ILE A 66 0.22 19.42 21.49
CA ILE A 66 0.52 18.33 20.57
C ILE A 66 1.47 17.35 21.26
N LYS A 67 1.06 16.08 21.39
CA LYS A 67 1.80 15.04 22.11
C LYS A 67 2.44 14.02 21.14
N PRO A 68 3.49 13.28 21.56
CA PRO A 68 4.15 12.30 20.69
C PRO A 68 3.37 11.00 20.47
N ASN A 69 2.36 10.72 21.30
CA ASN A 69 1.56 9.50 21.24
C ASN A 69 0.67 9.49 19.99
N VAL A 70 0.73 8.41 19.19
CA VAL A 70 -0.11 8.20 17.99
C VAL A 70 -1.59 8.03 18.32
N ASP A 71 -1.88 7.67 19.56
CA ASP A 71 -3.24 7.54 20.09
C ASP A 71 -3.72 8.78 20.84
N ASP A 72 -3.02 9.91 20.73
CA ASP A 72 -3.48 11.16 21.35
C ASP A 72 -4.74 11.69 20.65
N GLU A 73 -5.79 11.94 21.44
CA GLU A 73 -7.09 12.42 20.97
C GLU A 73 -7.29 13.93 21.21
N THR A 74 -6.23 14.69 21.53
CA THR A 74 -6.36 16.13 21.80
C THR A 74 -6.83 16.90 20.56
N TYR A 75 -6.30 16.51 19.39
CA TYR A 75 -6.63 17.11 18.10
C TYR A 75 -7.04 16.02 17.14
N VAL A 76 -8.35 15.74 17.07
CA VAL A 76 -8.94 14.75 16.16
C VAL A 76 -9.93 15.43 15.24
N LYS A 77 -9.89 15.05 13.95
CA LYS A 77 -10.89 15.44 12.97
C LYS A 77 -11.46 14.19 12.29
N PRO A 78 -12.73 13.84 12.54
CA PRO A 78 -13.38 12.75 11.82
C PRO A 78 -13.79 13.18 10.41
N PHE A 79 -13.82 12.22 9.49
CA PHE A 79 -14.35 12.39 8.13
C PHE A 79 -14.87 11.05 7.55
N SER A 80 -15.72 11.12 6.54
CA SER A 80 -16.23 9.94 5.81
C SER A 80 -15.78 9.99 4.36
N LEU A 81 -15.22 8.90 3.85
CA LEU A 81 -15.02 8.69 2.42
C LEU A 81 -16.27 8.02 1.84
N LYS A 82 -16.93 8.69 0.89
CA LYS A 82 -18.08 8.10 0.19
C LYS A 82 -17.62 7.41 -1.09
N TYR A 83 -18.22 6.26 -1.36
CA TYR A 83 -18.01 5.49 -2.59
C TYR A 83 -19.34 4.87 -3.04
N SER A 84 -19.48 4.60 -4.32
CA SER A 84 -20.67 3.97 -4.91
C SER A 84 -20.30 2.60 -5.45
N CYS A 85 -21.06 1.58 -5.09
CA CYS A 85 -20.86 0.21 -5.57
C CYS A 85 -22.04 -0.27 -6.43
N THR A 86 -21.74 -1.01 -7.50
CA THR A 86 -22.74 -1.62 -8.38
C THR A 86 -22.35 -3.05 -8.78
N ASP A 87 -23.34 -3.81 -9.23
CA ASP A 87 -23.18 -5.14 -9.83
C ASP A 87 -22.62 -6.24 -8.91
N PHE A 88 -22.69 -6.04 -7.59
CA PHE A 88 -22.40 -7.09 -6.61
C PHE A 88 -23.54 -8.09 -6.46
N ASN A 89 -23.23 -9.39 -6.52
CA ASN A 89 -24.15 -10.44 -6.07
C ASN A 89 -24.06 -10.57 -4.54
N LEU A 90 -25.07 -10.04 -3.86
CA LEU A 90 -25.15 -10.01 -2.39
C LEU A 90 -26.14 -11.02 -1.81
N SER A 91 -26.60 -11.98 -2.62
CA SER A 91 -27.60 -12.98 -2.21
C SER A 91 -27.10 -13.90 -1.10
N ASP A 92 -25.79 -14.14 -1.05
CA ASP A 92 -25.12 -15.00 -0.07
C ASP A 92 -24.47 -14.21 1.07
N GLY A 93 -24.69 -12.89 1.12
CA GLY A 93 -24.13 -11.97 2.12
C GLY A 93 -23.22 -10.88 1.51
N PRO A 94 -22.54 -10.11 2.38
CA PRO A 94 -21.65 -9.03 1.95
C PRO A 94 -20.47 -9.53 1.12
N ALA A 95 -20.02 -8.70 0.16
CA ALA A 95 -18.88 -9.02 -0.68
C ALA A 95 -17.60 -8.36 -0.15
N PRO A 96 -16.50 -9.10 0.06
CA PRO A 96 -15.26 -8.52 0.56
C PRO A 96 -14.64 -7.61 -0.50
N PHE A 97 -14.12 -6.46 -0.07
CA PHE A 97 -13.46 -5.48 -0.92
C PHE A 97 -12.27 -4.84 -0.19
N LYS A 98 -11.41 -4.16 -0.94
CA LYS A 98 -10.21 -3.54 -0.40
C LYS A 98 -10.03 -2.13 -0.93
N MET A 99 -9.45 -1.29 -0.08
CA MET A 99 -8.85 -0.03 -0.50
C MET A 99 -7.39 0.02 -0.07
N LYS A 100 -6.60 0.77 -0.84
CA LYS A 100 -5.20 1.02 -0.57
C LYS A 100 -4.99 2.51 -0.39
N ILE A 101 -4.33 2.87 0.71
CA ILE A 101 -3.96 4.24 1.02
C ILE A 101 -2.44 4.36 0.91
N THR A 102 -1.97 5.29 0.09
CA THR A 102 -0.53 5.57 -0.09
C THR A 102 -0.21 7.02 0.21
N PRO A 103 1.04 7.34 0.60
CA PRO A 103 1.47 8.74 0.71
C PRO A 103 1.35 9.43 -0.65
N GLY A 104 0.70 10.58 -0.67
CA GLY A 104 0.61 11.40 -1.88
C GLY A 104 1.89 12.18 -2.15
N ILE A 105 1.89 12.95 -3.25
CA ILE A 105 3.05 13.76 -3.65
C ILE A 105 3.44 14.74 -2.53
N GLY A 106 4.75 14.81 -2.25
CA GLY A 106 5.29 15.73 -1.24
C GLY A 106 4.99 15.30 0.22
N THR A 107 4.54 14.06 0.43
CA THR A 107 4.25 13.50 1.75
C THR A 107 5.18 12.32 2.06
N LEU A 108 5.59 12.22 3.32
CA LEU A 108 6.39 11.13 3.88
C LEU A 108 5.64 10.45 5.01
N VAL A 109 6.01 9.20 5.27
CA VAL A 109 5.52 8.40 6.39
C VAL A 109 6.71 7.83 7.15
N ASP A 110 6.71 7.97 8.48
CA ASP A 110 7.73 7.33 9.34
C ASP A 110 7.32 5.92 9.77
N ASN A 111 8.23 5.20 10.44
CA ASN A 111 8.00 3.83 10.93
C ASN A 111 6.84 3.71 11.95
N SER A 112 6.35 4.82 12.50
CA SER A 112 5.19 4.87 13.42
C SER A 112 3.90 5.29 12.72
N ASN A 113 3.86 5.28 11.38
CA ASN A 113 2.73 5.70 10.55
C ASN A 113 2.37 7.20 10.70
N LYS A 114 3.33 8.03 11.11
CA LYS A 114 3.14 9.49 11.14
C LYS A 114 3.34 10.04 9.74
N ILE A 115 2.36 10.80 9.26
CA ILE A 115 2.26 11.36 7.92
C ILE A 115 2.62 12.85 7.98
N TYR A 116 3.59 13.29 7.18
CA TYR A 116 4.07 14.68 7.22
C TYR A 116 4.59 15.15 5.87
N PRO A 117 4.61 16.47 5.58
CA PRO A 117 5.21 16.98 4.34
C PRO A 117 6.70 16.70 4.28
N THR A 118 7.25 16.54 3.08
CA THR A 118 8.70 16.43 2.85
C THR A 118 9.48 17.61 3.43
N ASN A 119 8.90 18.81 3.37
CA ASN A 119 9.45 20.04 3.94
C ASN A 119 8.76 20.39 5.26
N ASN A 120 8.83 19.50 6.26
CA ASN A 120 8.18 19.72 7.55
C ASN A 120 9.00 20.63 8.47
N ILE A 121 8.56 21.89 8.61
CA ILE A 121 9.15 22.87 9.51
C ILE A 121 8.56 22.83 10.92
N THR A 122 7.39 22.22 11.09
CA THR A 122 6.60 22.32 12.34
C THR A 122 7.04 21.30 13.38
N GLY A 123 7.63 20.18 12.97
CA GLY A 123 7.87 19.05 13.87
C GLY A 123 6.57 18.39 14.37
N ALA A 124 5.44 18.61 13.69
CA ALA A 124 4.18 17.89 13.90
C ALA A 124 3.88 16.98 12.70
N ALA A 125 3.00 16.00 12.88
CA ALA A 125 2.58 15.07 11.86
C ALA A 125 1.11 14.68 12.07
N PHE A 126 0.52 14.11 11.03
CA PHE A 126 -0.80 13.50 11.08
C PHE A 126 -0.72 12.00 11.35
N VAL A 127 -1.73 11.43 11.98
CA VAL A 127 -1.94 9.98 12.05
C VAL A 127 -3.33 9.68 11.51
N LEU A 128 -3.40 8.84 10.48
CA LEU A 128 -4.67 8.42 9.89
C LEU A 128 -5.17 7.15 10.58
N LYS A 129 -6.43 7.14 10.99
CA LYS A 129 -7.11 5.98 11.56
C LYS A 129 -8.34 5.62 10.75
N ASN A 130 -8.57 4.32 10.56
CA ASN A 130 -9.81 3.77 10.02
C ASN A 130 -10.72 3.35 11.17
N CYS A 131 -11.99 3.68 11.08
CA CYS A 131 -12.98 3.46 12.12
C CYS A 131 -14.02 2.43 11.68
N ASP A 132 -14.64 1.76 12.65
CA ASP A 132 -15.82 0.95 12.42
C ASP A 132 -17.04 1.80 12.03
N GLU A 133 -18.12 1.14 11.59
CA GLU A 133 -19.37 1.80 11.17
C GLU A 133 -19.96 2.71 12.26
N ASN A 134 -19.78 2.34 13.53
CA ASN A 134 -20.26 3.11 14.67
C ASN A 134 -19.35 4.30 15.03
N LYS A 135 -18.17 4.44 14.40
CA LYS A 135 -17.18 5.50 14.64
C LYS A 135 -16.65 5.51 16.07
N LEU A 136 -16.62 4.34 16.72
CA LEU A 136 -16.18 4.19 18.11
C LEU A 136 -14.83 3.49 18.21
N ASN A 137 -14.52 2.61 17.26
CA ASN A 137 -13.28 1.83 17.28
C ASN A 137 -12.40 2.21 16.10
N CYS A 138 -11.53 3.19 16.31
CA CYS A 138 -10.60 3.68 15.29
C CYS A 138 -9.19 3.09 15.50
N LYS A 139 -8.61 2.54 14.43
CA LYS A 139 -7.27 1.94 14.43
C LYS A 139 -6.37 2.64 13.44
N VAL A 140 -5.11 2.85 13.81
CA VAL A 140 -4.08 3.42 12.93
C VAL A 140 -3.98 2.62 11.64
N VAL A 141 -4.06 3.32 10.51
CA VAL A 141 -3.84 2.72 9.19
C VAL A 141 -2.35 2.43 9.04
N ASN A 142 -2.00 1.17 8.79
CA ASN A 142 -0.61 0.75 8.65
C ASN A 142 -0.09 1.01 7.23
N LEU A 143 0.27 2.26 6.95
CA LEU A 143 0.82 2.71 5.67
C LEU A 143 2.19 2.06 5.36
N ASN A 144 2.96 1.71 6.39
CA ASN A 144 4.23 0.99 6.21
C ASN A 144 4.05 -0.47 5.79
N ALA A 145 2.91 -1.08 6.12
CA ALA A 145 2.55 -2.44 5.69
C ALA A 145 1.65 -2.44 4.43
N GLY A 146 1.79 -1.41 3.58
CA GLY A 146 1.09 -1.32 2.30
C GLY A 146 -0.22 -0.54 2.32
N GLY A 147 -0.69 -0.10 3.50
CA GLY A 147 -1.86 0.78 3.63
C GLY A 147 -3.17 0.17 3.17
N GLU A 148 -3.28 -1.17 3.19
CA GLU A 148 -4.51 -1.86 2.80
C GLU A 148 -5.54 -1.87 3.94
N ILE A 149 -6.79 -1.57 3.57
CA ILE A 149 -7.96 -1.64 4.45
C ILE A 149 -8.98 -2.54 3.76
N SER A 150 -9.39 -3.59 4.47
CA SER A 150 -10.47 -4.47 4.03
C SER A 150 -11.79 -4.00 4.61
N PHE A 151 -12.85 -4.09 3.81
CA PHE A 151 -14.22 -3.78 4.21
C PHE A 151 -15.20 -4.59 3.36
N ASP A 152 -16.45 -4.67 3.82
CA ASP A 152 -17.48 -5.45 3.14
C ASP A 152 -18.45 -4.52 2.40
N VAL A 153 -18.75 -4.85 1.14
CA VAL A 153 -19.81 -4.21 0.36
C VAL A 153 -21.13 -4.88 0.72
N THR A 154 -22.00 -4.13 1.39
CA THR A 154 -23.27 -4.63 1.92
C THR A 154 -24.48 -4.28 1.05
N ALA A 155 -24.32 -3.34 0.11
CA ALA A 155 -25.37 -2.93 -0.82
C ALA A 155 -24.78 -2.38 -2.14
N ASN A 156 -25.54 -2.54 -3.23
CA ASN A 156 -25.31 -1.85 -4.48
C ASN A 156 -25.85 -0.41 -4.40
N SER A 157 -25.18 0.43 -3.62
CA SER A 157 -25.58 1.81 -3.37
C SER A 157 -24.37 2.69 -3.06
N GLN A 158 -24.62 3.95 -2.70
CA GLN A 158 -23.63 4.76 -2.02
C GLN A 158 -23.40 4.21 -0.60
N LEU A 159 -22.14 4.06 -0.24
CA LEU A 159 -21.63 3.56 1.04
C LEU A 159 -20.56 4.52 1.56
N GLU A 160 -20.15 4.35 2.81
CA GLU A 160 -19.13 5.17 3.46
C GLU A 160 -18.13 4.34 4.24
N ASN A 161 -16.85 4.75 4.22
CA ASN A 161 -15.85 4.33 5.19
C ASN A 161 -15.50 5.52 6.08
N HIS A 162 -15.36 5.27 7.38
CA HIS A 162 -15.15 6.32 8.37
C HIS A 162 -13.70 6.37 8.82
N PHE A 163 -13.18 7.58 8.93
CA PHE A 163 -11.80 7.84 9.28
C PHE A 163 -11.68 8.95 10.30
N GLU A 164 -10.54 8.96 10.98
CA GLU A 164 -10.09 10.05 11.81
C GLU A 164 -8.67 10.42 11.46
N VAL A 165 -8.36 11.70 11.55
CA VAL A 165 -6.99 12.19 11.51
C VAL A 165 -6.64 12.89 12.81
N ASN A 166 -5.53 12.47 13.41
CA ASN A 166 -5.00 13.04 14.65
C ASN A 166 -3.78 13.88 14.33
N VAL A 167 -3.48 14.90 15.15
CA VAL A 167 -2.23 15.66 15.07
C VAL A 167 -1.32 15.29 16.23
N VAL A 168 -0.10 14.87 15.92
CA VAL A 168 0.88 14.37 16.88
C VAL A 168 2.25 14.99 16.65
N GLN A 169 3.14 14.89 17.64
CA GLN A 169 4.51 15.37 17.54
C GLN A 169 5.34 14.40 16.69
N LEU A 170 6.15 14.95 15.78
CA LEU A 170 7.15 14.26 14.99
C LEU A 170 8.53 14.39 15.64
N GLY A 171 9.25 13.28 15.79
CA GLY A 171 10.55 13.27 16.46
C GLY A 171 10.46 13.57 17.96
N THR A 172 11.49 14.21 18.51
CA THR A 172 11.66 14.42 19.97
C THR A 172 11.57 15.89 20.40
N THR A 173 11.59 16.83 19.45
CA THR A 173 11.50 18.27 19.72
C THR A 173 10.06 18.73 19.75
N GLN A 174 9.74 19.69 20.64
CA GLN A 174 8.40 20.27 20.70
C GLN A 174 8.03 20.88 19.34
N PRO A 175 6.79 20.68 18.84
CA PRO A 175 6.35 21.32 17.63
C PRO A 175 6.39 22.85 17.73
N ILE A 176 6.64 23.50 16.59
CA ILE A 176 6.64 24.96 16.43
C ILE A 176 5.54 25.41 15.46
N PRO A 177 5.05 26.65 15.57
CA PRO A 177 4.02 27.15 14.65
C PRO A 177 4.49 27.16 13.20
N GLY A 178 3.59 26.78 12.29
CA GLY A 178 3.86 26.79 10.86
C GLY A 178 2.79 26.02 10.08
N GLU A 179 2.97 25.95 8.77
CA GLU A 179 2.08 25.18 7.89
C GLU A 179 2.36 23.68 8.02
N LEU A 180 1.29 22.91 8.22
CA LEU A 180 1.32 21.45 8.23
C LEU A 180 0.27 20.94 7.23
N VAL A 181 0.72 20.55 6.04
CA VAL A 181 -0.12 20.02 4.97
C VAL A 181 0.50 18.71 4.49
N ALA A 182 -0.32 17.67 4.38
CA ALA A 182 0.06 16.38 3.82
C ALA A 182 -1.10 15.82 3.01
N SER A 183 -0.80 14.91 2.11
CA SER A 183 -1.76 14.27 1.22
C SER A 183 -1.59 12.76 1.23
N VAL A 184 -2.69 12.04 1.05
CA VAL A 184 -2.69 10.60 0.79
C VAL A 184 -3.52 10.33 -0.45
N ASP A 185 -3.12 9.33 -1.21
CA ASP A 185 -3.87 8.83 -2.35
C ASP A 185 -4.67 7.60 -1.90
N ILE A 186 -5.91 7.49 -2.37
CA ILE A 186 -6.79 6.37 -2.05
C ILE A 186 -7.19 5.69 -3.35
N VAL A 187 -6.97 4.37 -3.42
CA VAL A 187 -7.35 3.54 -4.56
C VAL A 187 -8.25 2.41 -4.08
N LEU A 188 -9.40 2.25 -4.73
CA LEU A 188 -10.26 1.09 -4.56
C LEU A 188 -9.66 -0.08 -5.37
N LEU A 189 -9.28 -1.15 -4.68
CA LEU A 189 -8.70 -2.32 -5.32
C LEU A 189 -9.82 -3.20 -5.83
N GLN A 190 -10.03 -3.21 -7.14
CA GLN A 190 -10.98 -4.12 -7.77
C GLN A 190 -10.45 -5.56 -7.64
N PRO A 191 -11.27 -6.50 -7.11
CA PRO A 191 -10.90 -7.90 -6.96
C PRO A 191 -10.73 -8.61 -8.30
#